data_AF-A0AAP2BIG8-F1
#
_entry.id   AF-A0AAP2BIG8-F1
#
_cell.length_a   1.000
_cell.length_b   1.000
_cell.length_c   1.000
_cell.angle_alpha   90.00
_cell.angle_beta   90.00
_cell.angle_gamma   90.00
#
_symmetry.space_group_name_H-M   'P 1'
#
loop_
_entity.id
_entity.type
_entity.pdbx_description
1 polymer ?
#
loop_
_entity_poly.entity_id
_entity_poly.type
_entity_poly.pdbx_seq_one_letter_code
_entity_poly.pdbx_strand_id
1 'polypeptide(L)'
;MMRVKTLYLLLVLSGTTFADELPVSAADAVPERQINNYVSAIMRAIQSQFYEASKYKGKECDLNLKIGRDGNVLDATVERGDKELCQRALNAVSYAKLPKPPSDEVWNRVKKVTLAFKP
;
A
#
# COMPACT_ATOMS: atom_id res chain seq x y z
N MET A 1 24.97 12.11 56.22
CA MET A 1 24.22 13.37 56.39
C MET A 1 25.08 14.49 55.80
N MET A 2 24.90 14.93 54.54
CA MET A 2 23.99 16.02 54.10
C MET A 2 24.16 17.28 54.98
N ARG A 3 24.51 18.49 54.53
CA ARG A 3 24.54 19.24 53.25
C ARG A 3 25.57 20.39 53.49
N VAL A 4 26.12 21.10 52.51
CA VAL A 4 25.55 22.34 51.94
C VAL A 4 26.58 22.82 50.90
N LYS A 5 26.28 22.78 49.59
CA LYS A 5 25.67 23.90 48.85
C LYS A 5 26.63 25.08 48.61
N THR A 6 27.77 24.85 47.97
CA THR A 6 28.56 25.96 47.41
C THR A 6 29.10 25.58 46.03
N LEU A 7 28.40 26.13 45.02
CA LEU A 7 28.90 26.53 43.70
C LEU A 7 29.47 25.43 42.79
N TYR A 8 28.66 24.89 41.86
CA TYR A 8 28.40 25.42 40.51
C TYR A 8 29.28 24.71 39.46
N LEU A 9 28.77 24.60 38.23
CA LEU A 9 29.26 23.89 37.04
C LEU A 9 28.79 22.42 36.94
N LEU A 10 27.97 21.98 35.97
CA LEU A 10 27.46 22.55 34.72
C LEU A 10 26.11 21.89 34.36
N LEU A 11 25.26 22.67 33.69
CA LEU A 11 24.04 22.28 33.00
C LEU A 11 24.32 21.37 31.79
N VAL A 12 23.46 20.38 31.54
CA VAL A 12 22.75 20.12 30.25
C VAL A 12 21.81 18.91 30.45
N LEU A 13 20.48 19.12 30.46
CA LEU A 13 19.53 19.03 29.32
C LEU A 13 19.25 17.60 28.85
N SER A 14 18.04 17.15 29.20
CA SER A 14 17.06 16.44 28.36
C SER A 14 17.55 15.41 27.34
N GLY A 15 17.11 14.16 27.52
CA GLY A 15 17.06 13.19 26.43
C GLY A 15 16.81 11.78 26.92
N THR A 16 15.55 11.40 27.14
CA THR A 16 15.17 9.99 27.11
C THR A 16 15.30 9.52 25.66
N THR A 17 16.44 8.93 25.30
CA THR A 17 16.52 8.15 24.07
C THR A 17 15.73 6.87 24.29
N PHE A 18 14.44 6.91 24.00
CA PHE A 18 13.72 5.74 23.51
C PHE A 18 14.18 5.51 22.07
N ALA A 19 15.17 4.66 21.89
CA ALA A 19 15.57 4.14 20.59
C ALA A 19 16.12 2.73 20.77
N ASP A 20 15.29 1.84 21.32
CA ASP A 20 15.33 0.42 21.00
C ASP A 20 14.17 0.13 20.04
N GLU A 21 14.16 0.86 18.92
CA GLU A 21 13.59 0.32 17.69
C GLU A 21 14.60 -0.69 17.19
N LEU A 22 14.22 -1.97 17.25
CA LEU A 22 14.99 -3.10 16.76
C LEU A 22 15.61 -2.77 15.39
N PRO A 23 16.88 -3.13 15.14
CA PRO A 23 17.51 -2.91 13.86
C PRO A 23 16.81 -3.80 12.82
N VAL A 24 15.82 -3.27 12.11
CA VAL A 24 15.36 -3.85 10.85
C VAL A 24 16.49 -3.63 9.87
N SER A 25 17.35 -4.65 9.74
CA SER A 25 18.48 -4.67 8.81
C SER A 25 18.02 -4.22 7.43
N ALA A 26 18.73 -3.28 6.81
CA ALA A 26 18.43 -2.77 5.48
C ALA A 26 18.42 -3.86 4.38
N ALA A 27 18.89 -5.07 4.69
CA ALA A 27 18.85 -6.24 3.81
C ALA A 27 17.45 -6.89 3.71
N ASP A 28 16.56 -6.65 4.68
CA ASP A 28 15.22 -7.27 4.77
C ASP A 28 14.08 -6.27 4.51
N ALA A 29 14.41 -5.08 3.98
CA ALA A 29 13.42 -4.06 3.65
C ALA A 29 13.05 -4.13 2.16
N VAL A 30 11.81 -4.53 1.83
CA VAL A 30 11.28 -4.31 0.46
C VAL A 30 11.47 -2.83 0.11
N PRO A 31 12.16 -2.51 -1.00
CA PRO A 31 12.17 -1.14 -1.47
C PRO A 31 10.75 -0.73 -1.85
N GLU A 32 10.21 0.33 -1.23
CA GLU A 32 8.84 0.81 -1.47
C GLU A 32 8.55 1.05 -2.96
N ARG A 33 9.58 1.42 -3.73
CA ARG A 33 9.50 1.53 -5.20
C ARG A 33 9.06 0.24 -5.88
N GLN A 34 9.50 -0.93 -5.43
CA GLN A 34 9.08 -2.22 -6.01
C GLN A 34 7.60 -2.49 -5.77
N ILE A 35 7.11 -2.16 -4.56
CA ILE A 35 5.67 -2.27 -4.21
C ILE A 35 4.86 -1.34 -5.10
N ASN A 36 5.24 -0.06 -5.18
CA ASN A 36 4.54 0.94 -5.98
C ASN A 36 4.54 0.61 -7.47
N ASN A 37 5.65 0.10 -8.00
CA ASN A 37 5.75 -0.36 -9.38
C ASN A 37 4.78 -1.52 -9.65
N TYR A 38 4.68 -2.46 -8.72
CA TYR A 38 3.79 -3.60 -8.85
C TYR A 38 2.31 -3.18 -8.75
N VAL A 39 1.94 -2.32 -7.79
CA VAL A 39 0.59 -1.73 -7.70
C VAL A 39 0.22 -0.97 -8.98
N SER A 40 1.17 -0.20 -9.53
CA SER A 40 0.97 0.50 -10.80
C SER A 40 0.79 -0.44 -12.00
N ALA A 41 1.42 -1.61 -11.97
CA ALA A 41 1.24 -2.64 -12.99
C ALA A 41 -0.14 -3.31 -12.87
N ILE A 42 -0.61 -3.57 -11.64
CA ILE A 42 -1.98 -4.05 -11.37
C ILE A 42 -3.02 -3.06 -11.91
N MET A 43 -2.88 -1.77 -11.57
CA MET A 43 -3.76 -0.70 -12.06
C MET A 43 -3.84 -0.68 -13.59
N ARG A 44 -2.69 -0.71 -14.26
CA ARG A 44 -2.64 -0.74 -15.73
C ARG A 44 -3.31 -1.98 -16.33
N ALA A 45 -3.12 -3.15 -15.72
CA ALA A 45 -3.76 -4.37 -16.18
C ALA A 45 -5.30 -4.27 -16.09
N ILE A 46 -5.83 -3.73 -14.99
CA ILE A 46 -7.28 -3.52 -14.81
C ILE A 46 -7.80 -2.47 -15.79
N GLN A 47 -7.13 -1.31 -15.89
CA GLN A 47 -7.51 -0.24 -16.81
C GLN A 47 -7.51 -0.69 -18.27
N SER A 48 -6.61 -1.61 -18.66
CA SER A 48 -6.58 -2.16 -20.02
C SER A 48 -7.85 -2.95 -20.41
N GLN A 49 -8.59 -3.45 -19.41
CA GLN A 49 -9.86 -4.15 -19.61
C GLN A 49 -11.07 -3.23 -19.44
N PHE A 50 -10.87 -1.96 -19.08
CA PHE A 50 -11.94 -1.01 -18.83
C PHE A 50 -12.21 -0.14 -20.06
N TYR A 51 -13.23 -0.53 -20.83
CA TYR A 51 -13.67 0.23 -22.00
C TYR A 51 -14.55 1.42 -21.62
N GLU A 52 -14.65 2.41 -22.51
CA GLU A 52 -15.50 3.60 -22.34
C GLU A 52 -15.16 4.46 -21.10
N ALA A 53 -13.89 4.49 -20.69
CA ALA A 53 -13.36 5.27 -19.57
C ALA A 53 -13.85 6.74 -19.52
N SER A 54 -14.01 7.37 -20.69
CA SER A 54 -14.46 8.76 -20.81
C SER A 54 -15.85 9.01 -20.21
N LYS A 55 -16.74 8.01 -20.15
CA LYS A 55 -18.08 8.13 -19.53
C LYS A 55 -18.02 8.32 -18.01
N TYR A 56 -16.90 7.99 -17.40
CA TYR A 56 -16.73 7.97 -15.94
C TYR A 56 -15.71 8.99 -15.46
N LYS A 57 -15.39 10.00 -16.28
CA LYS A 57 -14.45 11.07 -15.92
C LYS A 57 -14.87 11.77 -14.62
N GLY A 58 -13.93 11.88 -13.68
CA GLY A 58 -14.16 12.50 -12.37
C GLY A 58 -14.89 11.62 -11.35
N LYS A 59 -15.26 10.38 -11.73
CA LYS A 59 -15.78 9.37 -10.81
C LYS A 59 -14.64 8.50 -10.27
N GLU A 60 -14.92 7.82 -9.17
CA GLU A 60 -13.97 6.96 -8.46
C GLU A 60 -14.69 5.73 -7.91
N CYS A 61 -13.98 4.60 -7.87
CA CYS A 61 -14.42 3.39 -7.18
C CYS A 61 -13.28 2.80 -6.34
N ASP A 62 -13.51 2.64 -5.05
CA ASP A 62 -12.58 1.97 -4.15
C ASP A 62 -12.90 0.48 -4.12
N LEU A 63 -11.93 -0.33 -4.55
CA LEU A 63 -12.04 -1.79 -4.66
C LEU A 63 -11.10 -2.47 -3.69
N ASN A 64 -11.59 -3.46 -2.95
CA ASN A 64 -10.77 -4.37 -2.16
C ASN A 64 -10.46 -5.62 -2.97
N LEU A 65 -9.17 -5.87 -3.23
CA LEU A 65 -8.70 -7.04 -3.97
C LEU A 65 -7.93 -8.01 -3.08
N LYS A 66 -8.12 -9.31 -3.32
CA LYS A 66 -7.25 -10.37 -2.83
C LYS A 66 -6.49 -10.98 -4.01
N ILE A 67 -5.17 -11.04 -3.91
CA ILE A 67 -4.30 -11.44 -5.04
C ILE A 67 -3.51 -12.70 -4.66
N GLY A 68 -3.56 -13.69 -5.54
CA GLY A 68 -2.81 -14.94 -5.46
C GLY A 68 -1.33 -14.75 -5.77
N ARG A 69 -0.52 -15.75 -5.40
CA ARG A 69 0.94 -15.76 -5.67
C ARG A 69 1.29 -15.95 -7.15
N ASP A 70 0.32 -16.40 -7.93
CA ASP A 70 0.37 -16.54 -9.38
C ASP A 70 -0.05 -15.26 -10.12
N GLY A 71 -0.53 -14.23 -9.40
CA GLY A 71 -1.09 -13.00 -9.97
C GLY A 71 -2.59 -13.09 -10.23
N ASN A 72 -3.26 -14.21 -9.96
CA ASN A 72 -4.70 -14.30 -10.15
C ASN A 72 -5.45 -13.52 -9.06
N VAL A 73 -6.57 -12.88 -9.44
CA VAL A 73 -7.47 -12.25 -8.48
C VAL A 73 -8.32 -13.33 -7.84
N LEU A 74 -8.19 -13.48 -6.52
CA LEU A 74 -8.93 -14.46 -5.73
C LEU A 74 -10.30 -13.93 -5.29
N ASP A 75 -10.38 -12.62 -5.05
CA ASP A 75 -11.59 -11.95 -4.58
C ASP A 75 -11.51 -10.46 -4.92
N ALA A 76 -12.66 -9.85 -5.21
CA ALA A 76 -12.80 -8.45 -5.55
C ALA A 76 -14.14 -7.92 -5.05
N THR A 77 -14.11 -6.92 -4.17
CA THR A 77 -15.32 -6.31 -3.62
C THR A 77 -15.26 -4.80 -3.69
N VAL A 78 -16.42 -4.16 -3.67
CA VAL A 78 -16.55 -2.70 -3.67
C VAL A 78 -16.60 -2.21 -2.23
N GLU A 79 -15.75 -1.23 -1.91
CA GLU A 79 -15.81 -0.53 -0.63
C GLU A 79 -16.75 0.67 -0.71
N ARG A 80 -16.55 1.54 -1.71
CA ARG A 80 -17.36 2.74 -1.96
C ARG A 80 -17.11 3.28 -3.37
N GLY A 81 -17.96 4.19 -3.83
CA GLY A 81 -17.79 4.89 -5.11
C GLY A 81 -19.06 4.97 -5.95
N ASP A 82 -18.91 5.39 -7.20
CA ASP A 82 -20.02 5.44 -8.15
C ASP A 82 -20.47 4.01 -8.53
N LYS A 83 -21.76 3.72 -8.35
CA LYS A 83 -22.32 2.37 -8.50
C LYS A 83 -22.06 1.77 -9.89
N GLU A 84 -22.21 2.58 -10.94
CA GLU A 84 -22.05 2.10 -12.31
C GLU A 84 -20.56 1.87 -12.63
N LEU A 85 -19.71 2.83 -12.28
CA LEU A 85 -18.26 2.69 -12.40
C LEU A 85 -17.76 1.45 -11.64
N CYS A 86 -18.19 1.26 -10.39
CA CYS A 86 -17.78 0.14 -9.56
C CYS A 86 -18.17 -1.21 -10.17
N GLN A 87 -19.39 -1.33 -10.70
CA GLN A 87 -19.83 -2.56 -11.34
C GLN A 87 -19.00 -2.87 -12.60
N ARG A 88 -18.67 -1.84 -13.40
CA ARG A 88 -17.79 -1.98 -14.57
C ARG A 88 -16.36 -2.31 -14.17
N ALA A 89 -15.87 -1.71 -13.09
CA ALA A 89 -14.51 -1.94 -12.61
C ALA A 89 -14.35 -3.37 -12.08
N LEU A 90 -15.33 -3.91 -11.35
CA LEU A 90 -15.34 -5.34 -10.96
C LEU A 90 -15.29 -6.27 -12.18
N ASN A 91 -16.02 -5.93 -13.23
CA ASN A 91 -15.98 -6.70 -14.48
C ASN A 91 -14.58 -6.63 -15.13
N ALA A 92 -13.99 -5.45 -15.23
CA ALA A 92 -12.61 -5.28 -15.74
C ALA A 92 -11.59 -6.07 -14.91
N VAL A 93 -11.71 -6.07 -13.57
CA VAL A 93 -10.88 -6.88 -12.68
C VAL A 93 -11.00 -8.38 -12.98
N SER A 94 -12.20 -8.88 -13.25
CA SER A 94 -12.42 -10.31 -13.56
C SER A 94 -11.74 -10.77 -14.86
N TYR A 95 -11.53 -9.86 -15.81
CA TYR A 95 -10.82 -10.14 -17.07
C TYR A 95 -9.33 -9.77 -17.03
N ALA A 96 -8.89 -9.04 -16.00
CA ALA A 96 -7.52 -8.56 -15.90
C ALA A 96 -6.55 -9.71 -15.59
N LYS A 97 -5.50 -9.83 -16.40
CA LYS A 97 -4.37 -10.71 -16.12
C LYS A 97 -3.31 -9.90 -15.38
N LEU A 98 -3.29 -9.99 -14.05
CA LEU A 98 -2.28 -9.26 -13.28
C LEU A 98 -0.91 -9.94 -13.43
N PRO A 99 0.18 -9.15 -13.45
CA PRO A 99 1.51 -9.73 -13.45
C PRO A 99 1.72 -10.56 -12.17
N LYS A 100 2.57 -11.59 -12.26
CA LYS A 100 3.02 -12.31 -11.07
C LYS A 100 3.79 -11.37 -10.14
N PRO A 101 3.58 -11.43 -8.80
CA PRO A 101 4.40 -10.68 -7.86
C PRO A 101 5.90 -10.94 -8.08
N PRO A 102 6.75 -9.91 -8.01
CA PRO A 102 8.20 -10.06 -8.25
C PRO A 102 8.91 -10.84 -7.13
N SER A 103 8.35 -10.82 -5.91
CA SER A 103 8.84 -11.57 -4.76
C SER A 103 7.71 -11.85 -3.78
N ASP A 104 7.93 -12.82 -2.88
CA ASP A 104 7.02 -13.13 -1.78
C ASP A 104 6.84 -11.97 -0.81
N GLU A 105 7.88 -11.16 -0.65
CA GLU A 105 7.90 -9.99 0.22
C GLU A 105 6.95 -8.91 -0.33
N VAL A 106 7.03 -8.63 -1.64
CA VAL A 106 6.09 -7.74 -2.32
C VAL A 106 4.67 -8.32 -2.26
N TRP A 107 4.49 -9.60 -2.55
CA TRP A 107 3.18 -10.26 -2.46
C TRP A 107 2.57 -10.12 -1.05
N ASN A 108 3.35 -10.34 0.01
CA ASN A 108 2.85 -10.26 1.38
C ASN A 108 2.30 -8.87 1.74
N ARG A 109 2.86 -7.82 1.12
CA ARG A 109 2.43 -6.43 1.31
C ARG A 109 1.17 -6.07 0.53
N VAL A 110 0.88 -6.76 -0.59
CA VAL A 110 -0.20 -6.40 -1.53
C VAL A 110 -1.28 -7.47 -1.71
N LYS A 111 -1.14 -8.64 -1.07
CA LYS A 111 -2.09 -9.78 -1.16
C LYS A 111 -3.52 -9.42 -0.78
N LYS A 112 -3.70 -8.35 0.00
CA LYS A 112 -4.96 -7.69 0.31
C LYS A 112 -4.72 -6.20 0.16
N VAL A 113 -5.37 -5.56 -0.80
CA VAL A 113 -5.13 -4.15 -1.11
C VAL A 113 -6.43 -3.46 -1.47
N THR A 114 -6.58 -2.22 -1.01
CA THR A 114 -7.63 -1.31 -1.43
C THR A 114 -7.09 -0.41 -2.54
N LEU A 115 -7.80 -0.34 -3.65
CA LEU A 115 -7.38 0.36 -4.85
C LEU A 115 -8.43 1.40 -5.25
N ALA A 116 -8.00 2.66 -5.33
CA ALA A 116 -8.81 3.75 -5.85
C ALA A 116 -8.78 3.73 -7.39
N PHE A 117 -9.83 3.21 -7.99
CA PHE A 117 -9.96 3.09 -9.44
C PHE A 117 -10.52 4.37 -10.05
N LYS A 118 -9.72 4.99 -10.91
CA LYS A 118 -10.05 6.19 -11.71
C LYS A 118 -9.73 5.91 -13.18
N PRO A 119 -10.74 5.83 -14.07
CA PRO A 119 -10.55 5.63 -15.50
C PRO A 119 -9.83 6.81 -16.19
#